data_AF-A0A4V3JQI3-F1
#
_entry.id   AF-A0A4V3JQI3-F1
#
_cell.length_a   1.000
_cell.length_b   1.000
_cell.length_c   1.000
_cell.angle_alpha   90.00
_cell.angle_beta   90.00
_cell.angle_gamma   90.00
#
_symmetry.space_group_name_H-M   'P 1'
#
loop_
_entity.id
_entity.type
_entity.pdbx_description
1 polymer ?
#
loop_
_entity_poly.entity_id
_entity_poly.type
_entity_poly.pdbx_seq_one_letter_code
_entity_poly.pdbx_strand_id
1 'polypeptide(L)'
;MKKIAILLILINFQCADSERQNCRENLDSLEFQKIMALSLLEPISKNSEQENESRKNFGFLNFAYTQNKAEERKKICDNSIILEIFDPEANDFD
;
A
#
# COMPACT_ATOMS: atom_id res chain seq x y z
N MET A 1 8.19 30.55 -24.48
CA MET A 1 7.40 29.30 -24.62
C MET A 1 8.18 28.05 -24.20
N LYS A 2 9.37 27.74 -24.76
CA LYS A 2 10.15 26.53 -24.37
C LYS A 2 10.42 26.37 -22.87
N LYS A 3 10.77 27.45 -22.15
CA LYS A 3 11.03 27.41 -20.69
C LYS A 3 9.79 27.07 -19.85
N ILE A 4 8.60 27.48 -20.30
CA ILE A 4 7.32 27.21 -19.59
C ILE A 4 6.94 25.73 -19.75
N ALA A 5 7.15 25.17 -20.93
CA ALA A 5 6.93 23.73 -21.17
C ALA A 5 7.84 22.84 -20.30
N ILE A 6 9.12 23.20 -20.16
CA ILE A 6 10.07 22.48 -19.29
C ILE A 6 9.60 22.54 -17.82
N LEU A 7 9.13 23.69 -17.36
CA LEU A 7 8.64 23.85 -16.00
C LEU A 7 7.41 22.96 -15.72
N LEU A 8 6.48 22.90 -16.68
CA LEU A 8 5.30 22.04 -16.57
C LEU A 8 5.69 20.55 -16.53
N ILE A 9 6.66 20.13 -17.34
CA ILE A 9 7.16 18.75 -17.32
C ILE A 9 7.76 18.41 -15.94
N LEU A 10 8.61 19.28 -15.39
CA LEU A 10 9.24 19.06 -14.09
C LEU A 10 8.23 18.99 -12.93
N ILE A 11 7.17 19.81 -12.96
CA ILE A 11 6.11 19.77 -11.96
C ILE A 11 5.34 18.44 -12.03
N ASN A 12 5.04 17.95 -13.23
CA ASN A 12 4.35 16.66 -13.39
C ASN A 12 5.22 15.47 -12.91
N PHE A 13 6.54 15.50 -13.15
CA PHE A 13 7.46 14.49 -12.61
C PHE A 13 7.46 14.46 -11.07
N GLN A 14 7.51 15.63 -10.42
CA GLN A 14 7.46 15.71 -8.95
C GLN A 14 6.13 15.20 -8.38
N CYS A 15 5.01 15.47 -9.06
CA CYS A 15 3.72 14.94 -8.67
C CYS A 15 3.64 13.42 -8.83
N ALA A 16 4.16 12.87 -9.92
CA ALA A 16 4.19 11.43 -10.16
C ALA A 16 5.07 10.69 -9.13
N ASP A 17 6.25 11.22 -8.79
CA ASP A 17 7.12 10.65 -7.75
C ASP A 17 6.45 10.67 -6.36
N SER A 18 5.78 11.77 -6.01
CA SER A 18 5.02 11.88 -4.77
C SER A 18 3.87 10.87 -4.70
N GLU A 19 3.10 10.72 -5.78
CA GLU A 19 2.04 9.73 -5.87
C GLU A 19 2.58 8.29 -5.77
N ARG A 20 3.72 8.00 -6.40
CA ARG A 20 4.39 6.70 -6.35
C ARG A 20 4.86 6.38 -4.94
N GLN A 21 5.51 7.33 -4.29
CA GLN A 21 5.98 7.18 -2.92
C GLN A 21 4.80 7.00 -1.95
N ASN A 22 3.74 7.79 -2.11
CA ASN A 22 2.50 7.64 -1.34
C ASN A 22 1.83 6.27 -1.55
N CYS A 23 1.85 5.74 -2.78
CA CYS A 23 1.39 4.40 -3.08
C CYS A 23 2.22 3.32 -2.35
N ARG A 24 3.56 3.41 -2.41
CA ARG A 24 4.47 2.48 -1.71
C ARG A 24 4.29 2.52 -0.19
N GLU A 25 4.34 3.71 0.40
CA GLU A 25 4.24 3.89 1.86
C GLU A 25 2.89 3.41 2.41
N ASN A 26 1.80 3.61 1.68
CA ASN A 26 0.49 3.09 2.09
C ASN A 26 0.39 1.57 1.96
N LEU A 27 0.94 0.99 0.90
CA LEU A 27 0.97 -0.47 0.75
C LEU A 27 1.83 -1.12 1.84
N ASP A 28 3.00 -0.55 2.15
CA ASP A 28 3.87 -1.03 3.23
C ASP A 28 3.18 -0.92 4.60
N SER A 29 2.47 0.17 4.87
CA SER A 29 1.68 0.35 6.08
C SER A 29 0.56 -0.71 6.21
N LEU A 30 -0.13 -1.00 5.11
CA LEU A 30 -1.16 -2.04 5.08
C LEU A 30 -0.57 -3.44 5.25
N GLU A 31 0.59 -3.73 4.64
CA GLU A 31 1.25 -5.02 4.83
C GLU A 31 1.74 -5.21 6.27
N PHE A 32 2.27 -4.16 6.89
CA PHE A 32 2.62 -4.18 8.31
C PHE A 32 1.39 -4.45 9.19
N GLN A 33 0.25 -3.81 8.90
CA GLN A 33 -1.00 -4.06 9.62
C GLN A 33 -1.50 -5.50 9.45
N LYS A 34 -1.31 -6.12 8.27
CA LYS A 34 -1.59 -7.54 8.05
C LYS A 34 -0.73 -8.43 8.93
N ILE A 35 0.57 -8.17 9.01
CA ILE A 35 1.50 -8.93 9.86
C ILE A 35 1.09 -8.82 11.33
N MET A 36 0.75 -7.61 11.78
CA MET A 36 0.22 -7.38 13.13
C MET A 36 -1.08 -8.15 13.37
N ALA A 37 -1.99 -8.19 12.40
CA ALA A 37 -3.22 -8.98 12.51
C ALA A 37 -2.94 -10.49 12.62
N LEU A 38 -1.98 -11.01 11.86
CA LEU A 38 -1.56 -12.41 11.94
C LEU A 38 -0.93 -12.77 13.29
N SER A 39 -0.22 -11.84 13.93
CA SER A 39 0.35 -12.06 15.27
C SER A 39 -0.70 -12.38 16.35
N LEU A 40 -1.96 -11.97 16.13
CA LEU A 40 -3.07 -12.24 17.04
C LEU A 40 -3.59 -13.67 16.94
N LEU A 41 -3.21 -14.42 15.90
CA LEU A 41 -3.58 -15.82 15.74
C LEU A 41 -2.78 -16.74 16.67
N GLU A 42 -1.63 -16.27 17.15
CA GLU A 42 -0.79 -16.99 18.08
C GLU A 42 -1.37 -16.91 19.51
N PRO A 43 -1.71 -18.07 20.12
CA PRO A 43 -2.28 -18.09 21.46
C PRO A 43 -1.22 -17.70 22.50
N ILE A 44 -1.62 -16.91 23.49
CA ILE A 44 -0.77 -16.57 24.64
C ILE A 44 -1.10 -17.56 25.75
N SER A 45 -0.07 -18.26 26.25
CA SER A 45 -0.20 -19.33 27.25
C SER A 45 -0.81 -18.88 28.59
N LYS A 46 -0.71 -17.59 28.91
CA LYS A 46 -1.28 -16.98 30.12
C LYS A 46 -2.75 -16.60 29.98
N ASN A 47 -3.29 -16.58 28.77
CA ASN A 47 -4.67 -16.19 28.52
C ASN A 47 -5.59 -17.41 28.61
N SER A 48 -6.84 -17.18 28.99
CA SER A 48 -7.90 -18.18 28.87
C SER A 48 -8.17 -18.56 27.41
N GLU A 49 -8.83 -19.69 27.21
CA GLU A 49 -9.24 -20.14 25.87
C GLU A 49 -10.15 -19.13 25.19
N GLN A 50 -11.12 -18.57 25.93
CA GLN A 50 -12.05 -17.54 25.43
C GLN A 50 -11.31 -16.25 25.00
N GLU A 51 -10.30 -15.82 25.75
CA GLU A 51 -9.49 -14.65 25.39
C GLU A 51 -8.65 -14.91 24.13
N ASN A 52 -8.05 -16.11 24.02
CA ASN A 52 -7.29 -16.49 22.83
C ASN A 52 -8.18 -16.64 21.60
N GLU A 53 -9.41 -17.15 21.75
CA GLU A 53 -10.40 -17.22 20.68
C GLU A 53 -10.86 -15.82 20.23
N SER A 54 -11.12 -14.93 21.19
CA SER A 54 -11.45 -13.52 20.88
C SER A 54 -10.32 -12.81 20.14
N ARG A 55 -9.06 -13.04 20.54
CA ARG A 55 -7.88 -12.51 19.84
C ARG A 55 -7.77 -13.06 18.42
N LYS A 56 -7.98 -14.36 18.22
CA LYS A 56 -8.01 -14.97 16.89
C LYS A 56 -9.09 -14.35 16.00
N ASN A 57 -10.30 -14.21 16.51
CA ASN A 57 -11.42 -13.60 15.77
C ASN A 57 -11.09 -12.15 15.39
N PHE A 58 -10.52 -11.38 16.32
CA PHE A 58 -10.06 -10.02 16.03
C PHE A 58 -8.92 -10.02 14.99
N GLY A 59 -7.98 -10.96 15.06
CA GLY A 59 -6.93 -11.14 14.07
C GLY A 59 -7.48 -11.41 12.67
N PHE A 60 -8.41 -12.34 12.52
CA PHE A 60 -9.04 -12.65 11.23
C PHE A 60 -9.78 -11.45 10.63
N LEU A 61 -10.56 -10.73 11.44
CA LEU A 61 -11.29 -9.55 10.99
C LEU A 61 -10.34 -8.45 10.49
N ASN A 62 -9.29 -8.14 11.26
CA ASN A 62 -8.31 -7.14 10.85
C ASN A 62 -7.54 -7.59 9.62
N PHE A 63 -7.14 -8.86 9.54
CA PHE A 63 -6.45 -9.38 8.36
C PHE A 63 -7.30 -9.21 7.09
N ALA A 64 -8.57 -9.63 7.13
CA ALA A 64 -9.48 -9.52 5.99
C ALA A 64 -9.72 -8.05 5.58
N TYR A 65 -9.93 -7.18 6.56
CA TYR A 65 -10.10 -5.74 6.31
C TYR A 65 -8.86 -5.11 5.65
N THR A 66 -7.69 -5.37 6.20
CA THR A 66 -6.43 -4.79 5.72
C THR A 66 -6.05 -5.37 4.35
N GLN A 67 -6.30 -6.66 4.10
CA GLN A 67 -6.14 -7.29 2.78
C GLN A 67 -7.01 -6.60 1.72
N ASN A 68 -8.30 -6.40 2.00
CA ASN A 68 -9.20 -5.71 1.06
C ASN A 68 -8.73 -4.28 0.77
N LYS A 69 -8.28 -3.54 1.79
CA LYS A 69 -7.72 -2.20 1.60
C LYS A 69 -6.44 -2.20 0.78
N ALA A 70 -5.56 -3.17 0.98
CA ALA A 70 -4.33 -3.30 0.20
C ALA A 70 -4.65 -3.54 -1.27
N GLU A 71 -5.62 -4.41 -1.57
CA GLU A 71 -6.06 -4.68 -2.93
C GLU A 71 -6.72 -3.46 -3.60
N GLU A 72 -7.56 -2.72 -2.86
CA GLU A 72 -8.15 -1.47 -3.35
C GLU A 72 -7.07 -0.43 -3.65
N ARG A 73 -6.12 -0.24 -2.73
CA ARG A 73 -5.03 0.71 -2.93
C ARG A 73 -4.14 0.31 -4.09
N LYS A 74 -3.82 -0.98 -4.22
CA LYS A 74 -3.06 -1.51 -5.35
C LYS A 74 -3.74 -1.20 -6.69
N LYS A 75 -5.05 -1.44 -6.81
CA LYS A 75 -5.82 -1.07 -8.02
C LYS A 75 -5.74 0.42 -8.35
N ILE A 76 -5.78 1.30 -7.35
CA ILE A 76 -5.65 2.74 -7.55
C ILE A 76 -4.24 3.10 -8.04
N CYS A 77 -3.21 2.47 -7.47
CA CYS A 77 -1.83 2.70 -7.86
C CYS A 77 -1.54 2.17 -9.28
N ASP A 78 -2.05 0.98 -9.61
CA ASP A 78 -1.89 0.34 -10.93
C ASP A 78 -2.67 1.08 -12.04
N ASN A 79 -3.83 1.66 -11.72
CA ASN A 79 -4.66 2.41 -12.69
C ASN A 79 -4.32 3.91 -12.77
N SER A 80 -3.27 4.38 -12.10
CA SER A 80 -2.86 5.78 -12.22
C SER A 80 -2.10 6.00 -13.53
N ILE A 81 -2.81 6.57 -14.51
CA ILE A 81 -2.25 6.95 -15.83
C ILE A 81 -0.99 7.83 -15.68
N ILE A 82 -0.94 8.66 -14.63
CA ILE A 82 0.23 9.50 -14.33
C ILE A 82 1.43 8.62 -13.93
N LEU A 83 1.22 7.60 -13.09
CA LEU A 83 2.27 6.69 -12.67
C LEU A 83 2.78 5.80 -13.81
N GLU A 84 1.90 5.43 -14.74
CA GLU A 84 2.22 4.62 -15.93
C GLU A 84 3.03 5.44 -16.97
N ILE A 85 2.64 6.68 -17.26
CA ILE A 85 3.34 7.56 -18.21
C ILE A 85 4.73 7.95 -17.70
N PHE A 86 4.86 8.15 -16.39
CA PHE A 86 6.12 8.53 -15.76
C PHE A 86 6.82 7.33 -15.11
N ASP A 87 6.51 6.10 -15.56
CA ASP A 87 7.20 4.92 -15.06
C ASP A 87 8.64 4.84 -15.63
N PRO A 88 9.70 4.95 -14.80
CA PRO A 88 11.06 4.72 -15.23
C PRO A 88 11.25 3.30 -15.79
N GLU A 89 10.51 2.28 -15.31
CA GLU A 89 10.64 0.90 -15.81
C GLU A 89 9.96 0.70 -17.18
N ALA A 90 8.95 1.49 -17.53
CA ALA A 90 8.35 1.47 -18.87
C ALA A 90 9.25 2.11 -19.95
N ASN A 91 10.30 2.83 -19.52
CA ASN A 91 11.30 3.43 -20.40
C ASN A 91 12.60 2.62 -20.47
N ASP A 92 12.70 1.47 -19.80
CA ASP A 92 13.73 0.47 -20.08
C ASP A 92 13.39 -0.20 -21.43
N PHE A 93 13.78 0.48 -22.51
CA PHE A 93 13.96 -0.15 -23.82
C PHE A 93 15.22 -1.02 -23.73
N ASP A 94 15.04 -2.33 -23.51
CA ASP A 94 15.97 -3.34 -24.02
C ASP A 94 16.03 -3.28 -25.57
#